data_AF-A0A845HWA9-F1
#
_entry.id   AF-A0A845HWA9-F1
#
_cell.length_a   1.000
_cell.length_b   1.000
_cell.length_c   1.000
_cell.angle_alpha   90.00
_cell.angle_beta   90.00
_cell.angle_gamma   90.00
#
_symmetry.space_group_name_H-M   'P 1'
#
loop_
_entity.id
_entity.type
_entity.pdbx_description
1 polymer ?
#
loop_
_entity_poly.entity_id
_entity_poly.type
_entity_poly.pdbx_seq_one_letter_code
_entity_poly.pdbx_strand_id
1 'polypeptide(L)'
;MSLRFHYVAPGDMLKKLEREAARLFDAATSSQKESMCDHFFNFCVTAHSIRDWVIKSEGLTNKQNFHDRCNEFQELAACRDIANANKHFELEEKRNLVAKGAVVSRSSVLDVFEDANGRLFTSEPRETIELSVVIDGRPPQESSQFSRLVIDAWEEIFKEYDISFQSIYQSIHDTPSNI
;
A
#
# COMPACT_ATOMS: atom_id res chain seq x y z
N MET A 1 -6.84 -23.98 16.04
CA MET A 1 -6.06 -24.52 14.91
C MET A 1 -5.68 -23.35 14.02
N SER A 2 -4.40 -23.16 13.71
CA SER A 2 -3.91 -22.09 12.81
C SER A 2 -3.44 -22.75 11.52
N LEU A 3 -4.10 -22.47 10.40
CA LEU A 3 -3.65 -22.88 9.07
C LEU A 3 -2.68 -21.82 8.58
N ARG A 4 -1.37 -22.05 8.77
CA ARG A 4 -0.32 -21.15 8.28
C ARG A 4 0.30 -21.72 7.01
N PHE A 5 0.51 -20.87 6.02
CA PHE A 5 1.27 -21.20 4.82
C PHE A 5 2.38 -20.18 4.63
N HIS A 6 3.64 -20.63 4.76
CA HIS A 6 4.89 -19.87 4.59
C HIS A 6 5.12 -18.67 5.53
N TYR A 7 4.10 -17.85 5.80
CA TYR A 7 4.15 -16.72 6.73
C TYR A 7 3.91 -17.20 8.16
N VAL A 8 4.80 -16.82 9.09
CA VAL A 8 4.79 -17.31 10.47
C VAL A 8 4.71 -16.19 11.50
N ALA A 9 5.04 -14.95 11.13
CA ALA A 9 4.97 -13.76 11.98
C ALA A 9 4.35 -12.55 11.24
N PRO A 10 3.84 -11.53 11.96
CA PRO A 10 3.35 -10.29 11.35
C PRO A 10 4.38 -9.59 10.44
N GLY A 11 5.66 -9.64 10.80
CA GLY A 11 6.77 -9.14 9.96
C GLY A 11 6.82 -9.78 8.57
N ASP A 12 6.44 -11.04 8.42
CA ASP A 12 6.40 -11.70 7.10
C ASP A 12 5.28 -11.15 6.22
N MET A 13 4.17 -10.75 6.83
CA MET A 13 3.04 -10.13 6.15
C MET A 13 3.39 -8.71 5.70
N LEU A 14 4.18 -7.96 6.49
CA LEU A 14 4.74 -6.67 6.06
C LEU A 14 5.66 -6.86 4.84
N LYS A 15 6.57 -7.85 4.86
CA LYS A 15 7.38 -8.17 3.67
C LYS A 15 6.54 -8.54 2.46
N LYS A 16 5.40 -9.23 2.65
CA LYS A 16 4.45 -9.49 1.56
C LYS A 16 3.84 -8.20 1.04
N LEU A 17 3.42 -7.30 1.93
CA LEU A 17 2.86 -6.01 1.57
C LEU A 17 3.82 -5.19 0.69
N GLU A 18 5.09 -5.12 1.09
CA GLU A 18 6.15 -4.43 0.34
C GLU A 18 6.35 -5.05 -1.05
N ARG A 19 6.30 -6.38 -1.18
CA ARG A 19 6.35 -7.05 -2.49
C ARG A 19 5.14 -6.75 -3.36
N GLU A 20 3.93 -6.63 -2.80
CA GLU A 20 2.76 -6.23 -3.59
C GLU A 20 2.88 -4.76 -4.05
N ALA A 21 3.47 -3.86 -3.24
CA ALA A 21 3.74 -2.49 -3.66
C ALA A 21 4.73 -2.44 -4.84
N ALA A 22 5.80 -3.24 -4.80
CA ALA A 22 6.74 -3.34 -5.92
C ALA A 22 6.06 -3.85 -7.20
N ARG A 23 5.25 -4.92 -7.10
CA ARG A 23 4.50 -5.45 -8.27
C ARG A 23 3.49 -4.47 -8.83
N LEU A 24 2.83 -3.71 -7.96
CA LEU A 24 1.93 -2.63 -8.35
C LEU A 24 2.68 -1.56 -9.16
N PHE A 25 3.84 -1.14 -8.67
CA PHE A 25 4.70 -0.18 -9.37
C PHE A 25 5.16 -0.69 -10.74
N ASP A 26 5.59 -1.95 -10.82
CA ASP A 26 6.03 -2.58 -12.06
C ASP A 26 4.87 -2.67 -13.08
N ALA A 27 3.68 -3.04 -12.62
CA ALA A 27 2.48 -3.13 -13.46
C ALA A 27 2.02 -1.76 -13.95
N ALA A 28 2.09 -0.72 -13.11
CA ALA A 28 1.78 0.66 -13.49
C ALA A 28 2.76 1.18 -14.53
N THR A 29 4.07 0.98 -14.31
CA THR A 29 5.13 1.36 -15.25
C THR A 29 4.96 0.66 -16.61
N SER A 30 4.56 -0.61 -16.58
CA SER A 30 4.30 -1.41 -17.78
C SER A 30 2.92 -1.17 -18.41
N SER A 31 2.11 -0.26 -17.86
CA SER A 31 0.74 0.03 -18.32
C SER A 31 -0.18 -1.20 -18.42
N GLN A 32 0.02 -2.19 -17.54
CA GLN A 32 -0.77 -3.41 -17.49
C GLN A 32 -1.95 -3.24 -16.53
N LYS A 33 -3.07 -2.73 -17.05
CA LYS A 33 -4.26 -2.36 -16.24
C LYS A 33 -4.73 -3.48 -15.31
N GLU A 34 -4.92 -4.69 -15.83
CA GLU A 34 -5.47 -5.81 -15.06
C GLU A 34 -4.52 -6.21 -13.93
N SER A 35 -3.24 -6.42 -14.25
CA SER A 35 -2.19 -6.68 -13.27
C SER A 35 -2.09 -5.58 -12.21
N MET A 36 -2.19 -4.31 -12.61
CA MET A 36 -2.17 -3.16 -11.70
C MET A 36 -3.34 -3.20 -10.72
N CYS A 37 -4.57 -3.43 -11.21
CA CYS A 37 -5.75 -3.58 -10.37
C CYS A 37 -5.63 -4.77 -9.40
N ASP A 38 -5.15 -5.92 -9.88
CA ASP A 38 -4.97 -7.12 -9.07
C ASP A 38 -3.93 -6.91 -7.96
N HIS A 39 -2.78 -6.34 -8.29
CA HIS A 39 -1.74 -6.04 -7.31
C HIS A 39 -2.18 -4.98 -6.30
N PHE A 40 -2.91 -3.95 -6.74
CA PHE A 40 -3.48 -2.96 -5.82
C PHE A 40 -4.49 -3.59 -4.86
N PHE A 41 -5.40 -4.43 -5.36
CA PHE A 41 -6.37 -5.12 -4.50
C PHE A 41 -5.66 -6.07 -3.51
N ASN A 42 -4.69 -6.85 -3.98
CA ASN A 42 -3.87 -7.72 -3.15
C ASN A 42 -3.09 -6.94 -2.08
N PHE A 43 -2.59 -5.75 -2.43
CA PHE A 43 -1.94 -4.84 -1.49
C PHE A 43 -2.91 -4.43 -0.37
N CYS A 44 -4.10 -3.91 -0.71
CA CYS A 44 -5.10 -3.51 0.29
C CYS A 44 -5.55 -4.68 1.18
N VAL A 45 -5.78 -5.86 0.61
CA VAL A 45 -6.14 -7.06 1.37
C VAL A 45 -5.01 -7.47 2.31
N THR A 46 -3.76 -7.43 1.84
CA THR A 46 -2.58 -7.76 2.64
C THR A 46 -2.44 -6.78 3.80
N ALA A 47 -2.49 -5.47 3.54
CA ALA A 47 -2.42 -4.42 4.55
C ALA A 47 -3.51 -4.62 5.60
N HIS A 48 -4.75 -4.86 5.18
CA HIS A 48 -5.85 -5.11 6.09
C HIS A 48 -5.64 -6.36 6.95
N SER A 49 -5.09 -7.43 6.36
CA SER A 49 -4.88 -8.70 7.06
C SER A 49 -3.78 -8.66 8.12
N ILE A 50 -2.80 -7.75 8.00
CA ILE A 50 -1.72 -7.58 9.00
C ILE A 50 -2.32 -7.28 10.37
N ARG A 51 -3.34 -6.41 10.42
CA ARG A 51 -4.03 -6.08 11.67
C ARG A 51 -4.54 -7.31 12.39
N ASP A 52 -5.24 -8.18 11.66
CA ASP A 52 -5.82 -9.40 12.21
C ASP A 52 -4.74 -10.42 12.61
N TRP A 53 -3.60 -10.40 11.91
CA TRP A 53 -2.41 -11.18 12.27
C TRP A 53 -1.84 -10.74 13.61
N VAL A 54 -1.56 -9.45 13.78
CA VAL A 54 -1.01 -8.88 15.02
C VAL A 54 -1.91 -9.18 16.22
N ILE A 55 -3.23 -8.94 16.08
CA ILE A 55 -4.21 -9.21 17.15
C ILE A 55 -4.16 -10.68 17.59
N LYS A 56 -3.97 -11.61 16.64
CA LYS A 56 -3.98 -13.05 16.91
C LYS A 56 -2.61 -13.59 17.36
N SER A 57 -1.50 -13.04 16.87
CA SER A 57 -0.15 -13.50 17.19
C SER A 57 0.32 -12.98 18.54
N GLU A 58 0.11 -11.70 18.80
CA GLU A 58 0.60 -11.03 20.03
C GLU A 58 -0.37 -11.21 21.21
N GLY A 59 -1.50 -11.88 20.99
CA GLY A 59 -2.47 -12.16 22.06
C GLY A 59 -3.03 -10.90 22.72
N LEU A 60 -3.10 -9.78 21.98
CA LEU A 60 -3.52 -8.48 22.50
C LEU A 60 -4.89 -8.61 23.21
N THR A 61 -4.90 -8.30 24.50
CA THR A 61 -6.10 -8.38 25.35
C THR A 61 -7.11 -7.29 25.01
N ASN A 62 -6.63 -6.09 24.64
CA ASN A 62 -7.47 -5.00 24.17
C ASN A 62 -7.40 -4.81 22.65
N LYS A 63 -8.13 -5.68 21.94
CA LYS A 63 -8.23 -5.65 20.47
C LYS A 63 -8.78 -4.32 19.96
N GLN A 64 -9.73 -3.72 20.68
CA GLN A 64 -10.40 -2.50 20.25
C GLN A 64 -9.42 -1.33 20.17
N ASN A 65 -8.57 -1.15 21.18
CA ASN A 65 -7.54 -0.10 21.15
C ASN A 65 -6.60 -0.24 19.94
N PHE A 66 -6.18 -1.46 19.61
CA PHE A 66 -5.34 -1.71 18.45
C PHE A 66 -6.07 -1.41 17.13
N HIS A 67 -7.35 -1.78 17.04
CA HIS A 67 -8.21 -1.41 15.90
C HIS A 67 -8.32 0.10 15.75
N ASP A 68 -8.55 0.83 16.84
CA ASP A 68 -8.71 2.28 16.84
C ASP A 68 -7.40 2.97 16.44
N ARG A 69 -6.26 2.51 17.00
CA ARG A 69 -4.93 2.99 16.60
C ARG A 69 -4.66 2.79 15.11
N CYS A 70 -4.99 1.63 14.55
CA CYS A 70 -4.87 1.40 13.11
C CYS A 70 -5.76 2.35 12.28
N ASN A 71 -6.94 2.71 12.80
CA ASN A 71 -7.89 3.59 12.10
C ASN A 71 -7.51 5.09 12.17
N GLU A 72 -6.58 5.48 13.05
CA GLU A 72 -6.02 6.84 13.05
C GLU A 72 -5.24 7.11 11.76
N PHE A 73 -4.65 6.07 11.17
CA PHE A 73 -4.05 6.13 9.84
C PHE A 73 -5.15 5.97 8.78
N GLN A 74 -5.48 7.07 8.11
CA GLN A 74 -6.54 7.09 7.09
C GLN A 74 -6.22 6.15 5.93
N GLU A 75 -4.95 5.92 5.62
CA GLU A 75 -4.47 5.03 4.58
C GLU A 75 -4.76 3.56 4.92
N LEU A 76 -4.55 3.16 6.18
CA LEU A 76 -4.91 1.82 6.66
C LEU A 76 -6.42 1.62 6.69
N ALA A 77 -7.17 2.66 7.10
CA ALA A 77 -8.62 2.66 7.02
C ALA A 77 -9.13 2.55 5.57
N ALA A 78 -8.48 3.21 4.62
CA ALA A 78 -8.78 3.11 3.20
C ALA A 78 -8.52 1.70 2.65
N CYS A 79 -7.39 1.07 3.00
CA CYS A 79 -7.12 -0.32 2.64
C CYS A 79 -8.20 -1.27 3.17
N ARG A 80 -8.66 -1.08 4.41
CA ARG A 80 -9.79 -1.84 4.98
C ARG A 80 -11.05 -1.67 4.14
N ASP A 81 -11.40 -0.44 3.80
CA ASP A 81 -12.65 -0.15 3.09
C ASP A 81 -12.61 -0.77 1.68
N ILE A 82 -11.51 -0.59 0.93
CA ILE A 82 -11.31 -1.17 -0.40
C ILE A 82 -11.30 -2.70 -0.37
N ALA A 83 -10.60 -3.29 0.61
CA ALA A 83 -10.53 -4.74 0.77
C ALA A 83 -11.91 -5.35 1.09
N ASN A 84 -12.79 -4.61 1.77
CA ASN A 84 -14.14 -5.07 2.12
C ASN A 84 -15.18 -4.77 1.04
N ALA A 85 -15.05 -3.66 0.30
CA ALA A 85 -15.98 -3.28 -0.77
C ALA A 85 -16.09 -4.32 -1.88
N ASN A 86 -14.98 -5.01 -2.19
CA ASN A 86 -14.99 -6.08 -3.20
C ASN A 86 -15.25 -7.48 -2.61
N LYS A 87 -15.34 -7.61 -1.28
CA LYS A 87 -15.76 -8.85 -0.59
C LYS A 87 -17.26 -8.90 -0.31
N HIS A 88 -17.84 -7.75 0.00
CA HIS A 88 -19.26 -7.57 0.26
C HIS A 88 -19.80 -6.63 -0.83
N PHE A 89 -20.61 -7.17 -1.75
CA PHE A 89 -21.20 -6.44 -2.88
C PHE A 89 -21.89 -5.12 -2.45
N GLU A 90 -22.40 -5.08 -1.22
CA GLU A 90 -22.87 -3.87 -0.54
C GLU A 90 -22.13 -3.73 0.80
N LEU A 91 -21.57 -2.55 1.06
CA LEU A 91 -21.11 -2.16 2.39
C LEU A 91 -22.35 -1.73 3.18
N GLU A 92 -22.63 -2.37 4.31
CA GLU A 92 -23.75 -2.00 5.18
C GLU A 92 -23.75 -0.48 5.47
N GLU A 93 -24.90 0.19 5.28
CA GLU A 93 -25.11 1.66 5.31
C GLU A 93 -24.58 2.39 6.57
N LYS A 94 -24.13 1.67 7.60
CA LYS A 94 -23.71 2.22 8.89
C LYS A 94 -22.19 2.41 9.06
N ARG A 95 -21.37 2.19 8.03
CA ARG A 95 -19.92 2.41 8.12
C ARG A 95 -19.53 3.80 7.64
N ASN A 96 -18.83 4.55 8.51
CA ASN A 96 -18.14 5.78 8.11
C ASN A 96 -16.93 5.41 7.24
N LEU A 97 -17.12 5.43 5.92
CA LEU A 97 -16.08 5.12 4.94
C LEU A 97 -15.08 6.27 4.83
N VAL A 98 -13.79 5.91 4.90
CA VAL A 98 -12.67 6.84 4.74
C VAL A 98 -12.27 6.93 3.28
N ALA A 99 -12.20 5.79 2.58
CA ALA A 99 -12.01 5.77 1.13
C ALA A 99 -13.32 6.12 0.42
N LYS A 100 -13.26 7.04 -0.55
CA LYS A 100 -14.35 7.30 -1.49
C LYS A 100 -14.23 6.45 -2.76
N GLY A 101 -13.03 5.93 -3.04
CA GLY A 101 -12.79 5.00 -4.14
C GLY A 101 -11.32 4.92 -4.55
N ALA A 102 -11.05 4.04 -5.50
CA ALA A 102 -9.80 4.01 -6.26
C ALA A 102 -10.16 4.22 -7.74
N VAL A 103 -9.51 5.19 -8.38
CA VAL A 103 -9.81 5.63 -9.73
C VAL A 103 -8.65 5.24 -10.63
N VAL A 104 -8.97 4.58 -11.75
CA VAL A 104 -8.01 4.30 -12.82
C VAL A 104 -8.18 5.35 -13.91
N SER A 105 -7.12 6.08 -14.21
CA SER A 105 -7.09 7.13 -15.23
C SER A 105 -6.05 6.80 -16.31
N ARG A 106 -6.15 7.52 -17.43
CA ARG A 106 -5.09 7.59 -18.42
C ARG A 106 -4.37 8.92 -18.27
N SER A 107 -3.05 8.88 -18.34
CA SER A 107 -2.19 10.04 -18.22
C SER A 107 -1.10 9.99 -19.28
N SER A 108 -0.44 11.12 -19.53
CA SER A 108 0.71 11.19 -20.42
C SER A 108 1.95 11.49 -19.60
N VAL A 109 2.96 10.63 -19.73
CA VAL A 109 4.24 10.76 -19.02
C VAL A 109 5.37 11.02 -20.00
N LEU A 110 6.36 11.78 -19.52
CA LEU A 110 7.56 12.14 -20.26
C LEU A 110 8.75 11.50 -19.53
N ASP A 111 9.40 10.52 -20.16
CA ASP A 111 10.58 9.90 -19.55
C ASP A 111 11.78 10.85 -19.72
N VAL A 112 12.50 11.10 -18.62
CA VAL A 112 13.69 11.96 -18.58
C VAL A 112 14.92 11.08 -18.43
N PHE A 113 15.88 11.23 -19.32
CA PHE A 113 17.13 10.48 -19.35
C PHE A 113 18.32 11.42 -19.16
N GLU A 114 19.39 10.91 -18.57
CA GLU A 114 20.65 11.60 -18.42
C GLU A 114 21.71 10.90 -19.27
N ASP A 115 22.45 11.65 -20.09
CA ASP A 115 23.58 11.10 -20.85
C ASP A 115 24.86 11.02 -20.00
N ALA A 116 25.92 10.42 -20.55
CA ALA A 116 27.20 10.27 -19.86
C ALA A 116 27.89 11.60 -19.48
N ASN A 117 27.39 12.74 -19.98
CA ASN A 117 27.90 14.08 -19.70
C ASN A 117 26.97 14.87 -18.75
N GLY A 118 25.96 14.22 -18.18
CA GLY A 118 24.99 14.87 -17.29
C GLY A 118 23.93 15.70 -18.02
N ARG A 119 23.79 15.56 -19.33
CA ARG A 119 22.77 16.30 -20.09
C ARG A 119 21.46 15.55 -20.04
N LEU A 120 20.41 16.25 -19.62
CA LEU A 120 19.05 15.74 -19.63
C LEU A 120 18.42 15.81 -21.02
N PHE A 121 17.73 14.75 -21.41
CA PHE A 121 16.90 14.70 -22.61
C PHE A 121 15.61 13.93 -22.33
N THR A 122 14.57 14.19 -23.12
CA THR A 122 13.23 13.66 -22.89
C THR A 122 12.82 12.74 -24.03
N SER A 123 12.03 11.70 -23.74
CA SER A 123 11.34 10.93 -24.77
C SER A 123 10.23 11.75 -25.44
N GLU A 124 9.61 11.19 -26.46
CA GLU A 124 8.23 11.57 -26.80
C GLU A 124 7.29 11.21 -25.63
N PRO A 125 6.24 12.01 -25.36
CA PRO A 125 5.24 11.66 -24.37
C PRO A 125 4.59 10.33 -24.70
N ARG A 126 4.45 9.45 -23.71
CA ARG A 126 3.73 8.19 -23.86
C ARG A 126 2.50 8.17 -22.97
N GLU A 127 1.42 7.59 -23.46
CA GLU A 127 0.26 7.29 -22.63
C GLU A 127 0.62 6.21 -21.61
N THR A 128 0.15 6.41 -20.38
CA THR A 128 0.25 5.45 -19.29
C THR A 128 -1.10 5.32 -18.59
N ILE A 129 -1.21 4.29 -17.76
CA ILE A 129 -2.36 4.08 -16.88
C ILE A 129 -1.90 4.40 -15.46
N GLU A 130 -2.72 5.16 -14.74
CA GLU A 130 -2.49 5.55 -13.36
C GLU A 130 -3.62 5.04 -12.46
N LEU A 131 -3.30 4.87 -11.19
CA LEU A 131 -4.26 4.53 -10.15
C LEU A 131 -4.09 5.51 -9.00
N SER A 132 -5.16 6.24 -8.68
CA SER A 132 -5.19 7.17 -7.56
C SER A 132 -6.26 6.77 -6.55
N VAL A 133 -5.93 6.89 -5.27
CA VAL A 133 -6.85 6.63 -4.15
C VAL A 133 -7.46 7.95 -3.69
N VAL A 134 -8.79 7.99 -3.57
CA VAL A 134 -9.53 9.16 -3.09
C VAL A 134 -9.92 8.93 -1.63
N ILE A 135 -9.32 9.71 -0.74
CA ILE A 135 -9.61 9.73 0.70
C ILE A 135 -10.36 11.01 1.03
N ASP A 136 -11.35 10.92 1.90
CA ASP A 136 -12.14 12.09 2.31
C ASP A 136 -11.28 13.21 2.89
N GLY A 137 -11.50 14.44 2.44
CA GLY A 137 -10.74 15.61 2.89
C GLY A 137 -9.28 15.68 2.43
N ARG A 138 -8.83 14.80 1.52
CA ARG A 138 -7.48 14.83 0.95
C ARG A 138 -7.50 14.92 -0.58
N PRO A 139 -6.46 15.53 -1.21
CA PRO A 139 -6.23 15.37 -2.64
C PRO A 139 -6.09 13.88 -3.02
N PRO A 140 -6.45 13.48 -4.25
CA PRO A 140 -6.18 12.14 -4.75
C PRO A 140 -4.70 11.79 -4.60
N GLN A 141 -4.42 10.59 -4.08
CA GLN A 141 -3.07 10.11 -3.85
C GLN A 141 -2.72 9.06 -4.89
N GLU A 142 -1.61 9.26 -5.60
CA GLU A 142 -1.09 8.25 -6.53
C GLU A 142 -0.75 6.96 -5.80
N SER A 143 -0.96 5.83 -6.48
CA SER A 143 -0.81 4.49 -5.90
C SER A 143 0.55 4.24 -5.26
N SER A 144 1.63 4.80 -5.81
CA SER A 144 2.98 4.72 -5.25
C SER A 144 3.09 5.48 -3.92
N GLN A 145 2.61 6.72 -3.87
CA GLN A 145 2.56 7.54 -2.66
C GLN A 145 1.67 6.88 -1.60
N PHE A 146 0.47 6.43 -1.98
CA PHE A 146 -0.45 5.74 -1.08
C PHE A 146 0.18 4.47 -0.50
N SER A 147 0.82 3.65 -1.35
CA SER A 147 1.47 2.41 -0.90
C SER A 147 2.60 2.68 0.10
N ARG A 148 3.40 3.74 -0.14
CA ARG A 148 4.44 4.18 0.79
C ARG A 148 3.86 4.56 2.15
N LEU A 149 2.82 5.40 2.17
CA LEU A 149 2.20 5.85 3.43
C LEU A 149 1.59 4.68 4.22
N VAL A 150 1.02 3.69 3.53
CA VAL A 150 0.51 2.46 4.16
C VAL A 150 1.65 1.64 4.79
N ILE A 151 2.78 1.51 4.10
CA ILE A 151 3.96 0.78 4.63
C ILE A 151 4.54 1.52 5.84
N ASP A 152 4.71 2.83 5.74
CA ASP A 152 5.24 3.68 6.82
C ASP A 152 4.34 3.59 8.07
N ALA A 153 3.01 3.61 7.89
CA ALA A 153 2.05 3.43 8.99
C ALA A 153 2.20 2.06 9.67
N TRP A 154 2.41 0.98 8.91
CA TRP A 154 2.65 -0.34 9.50
C TRP A 154 4.00 -0.43 10.21
N GLU A 155 5.06 0.14 9.65
CA GLU A 155 6.36 0.21 10.31
C GLU A 155 6.28 1.00 11.63
N GLU A 156 5.53 2.10 11.66
CA GLU A 156 5.28 2.88 12.88
C GLU A 156 4.55 2.06 13.94
N ILE A 157 3.44 1.40 13.58
CA ILE A 157 2.69 0.54 14.49
C ILE A 157 3.57 -0.61 15.00
N PHE A 158 4.37 -1.24 14.13
CA PHE A 158 5.23 -2.34 14.55
C PHE A 158 6.29 -1.89 15.54
N LYS A 159 6.88 -0.69 15.35
CA LYS A 159 7.81 -0.08 16.32
C LYS A 159 7.12 0.23 17.65
N GLU A 160 5.92 0.81 17.61
CA GLU A 160 5.15 1.20 18.80
C GLU A 160 4.79 -0.02 19.68
N TYR A 161 4.48 -1.16 19.05
CA TYR A 161 4.08 -2.40 19.72
C TYR A 161 5.23 -3.40 19.91
N ASP A 162 6.48 -3.00 19.66
CA ASP A 162 7.69 -3.85 19.78
C ASP A 162 7.61 -5.16 18.95
N ILE A 163 6.97 -5.09 17.79
CA ILE A 163 6.81 -6.22 16.86
C ILE A 163 8.04 -6.28 15.96
N SER A 164 8.75 -7.42 15.98
CA SER A 164 9.93 -7.61 15.13
C SER A 164 9.58 -7.65 13.64
N PHE A 165 10.31 -6.87 12.85
CA PHE A 165 10.23 -6.89 11.39
C PHE A 165 11.56 -6.53 10.74
N GLN A 166 11.65 -6.79 9.44
CA GLN A 166 12.76 -6.35 8.59
C GLN A 166 12.16 -5.85 7.28
N SER A 167 12.13 -4.53 7.14
CA SER A 167 11.67 -3.84 5.94
C SER A 167 12.58 -4.17 4.76
N ILE A 168 11.99 -4.51 3.60
CA ILE A 168 12.72 -4.56 2.32
C ILE A 168 12.54 -3.27 1.52
N TYR A 169 11.71 -2.34 2.00
CA TYR A 169 11.43 -1.09 1.32
C TYR A 169 12.50 -0.01 1.62
N GLN A 170 13.06 0.01 2.83
CA GLN A 170 14.09 0.99 3.22
C GLN A 170 15.39 0.89 2.41
N SER A 171 15.74 -0.27 1.84
CA SER A 171 16.96 -0.42 1.05
C SER A 171 16.93 0.28 -0.32
N ILE A 172 15.80 0.88 -0.72
CA ILE A 172 15.63 1.57 -2.01
C ILE A 172 15.73 3.10 -1.85
N HIS A 173 15.49 3.63 -0.64
CA HIS A 173 15.43 5.08 -0.39
C HIS A 173 16.57 5.64 0.49
N ASP A 174 17.39 4.78 1.10
CA ASP A 174 18.57 5.17 1.88
C ASP A 174 19.86 5.30 1.04
N THR A 175 19.76 5.44 -0.28
CA THR A 175 20.91 5.91 -1.06
C THR A 175 21.07 7.40 -0.78
N PRO A 176 22.15 7.87 -0.13
CA PRO A 176 22.41 9.29 -0.03
C PRO A 176 22.53 9.79 -1.47
N SER A 177 21.78 10.83 -1.81
CA SER A 177 22.05 11.66 -2.98
C SER A 177 23.43 12.31 -2.80
N ASN A 178 24.48 11.54 -3.05
CA ASN A 178 25.82 12.03 -3.30
C ASN A 178 26.03 12.01 -4.81
N ILE A 179 25.45 13.00 -5.48
CA ILE A 179 25.94 13.58 -6.73
C ILE A 179 25.82 15.09 -6.58
#